data_AF-A0A660NFW7-F1
#
_entry.id   AF-A0A660NFW7-F1
#
_cell.length_a   1.000
_cell.length_b   1.000
_cell.length_c   1.000
_cell.angle_alpha   90.00
_cell.angle_beta   90.00
_cell.angle_gamma   90.00
#
_symmetry.space_group_name_H-M   'P 1'
#
loop_
_entity.id
_entity.type
_entity.pdbx_description
1 polymer ?
#
loop_
_entity_poly.entity_id
_entity_poly.type
_entity_poly.pdbx_seq_one_letter_code
_entity_poly.pdbx_strand_id
1 'polypeptide(L)'
;MQLSQVGTLAAKEFRDRLRNRWVLAVALVFAVFSIVIAYAGGAQQGTVGLRSLEFTITSLVSLVIYLVPLIALLLGFDAIVGERERGSLDLLLAYPISRGELLLGKYLGLAMALALAMLAGLAAVGVMLVWQFGQPALFHYAGFVLSALLMGLSFLSLAVLVSVIARDRTRASGAAIVLWFLFVLVFDLVLLGVLVA
;
A
#
# COMPACT_ATOMS: atom_id res chain seq x y z
N MET A 1 3.45 -3.26 28.06
CA MET A 1 2.84 -2.62 26.88
C MET A 1 1.36 -2.42 27.17
N GLN A 2 0.88 -1.18 27.24
CA GLN A 2 -0.53 -0.84 27.41
C GLN A 2 -1.21 -0.79 26.03
N LEU A 3 -2.01 -1.81 25.70
CA LEU A 3 -2.71 -1.91 24.41
C LEU A 3 -3.64 -0.71 24.12
N SER A 4 -4.16 -0.06 25.17
CA SER A 4 -5.00 1.14 25.08
C SER A 4 -4.25 2.34 24.48
N GLN A 5 -2.96 2.51 24.80
CA GLN A 5 -2.14 3.59 24.25
C GLN A 5 -1.85 3.37 22.77
N VAL A 6 -1.53 2.13 22.39
CA VAL A 6 -1.29 1.74 20.98
C VAL A 6 -2.52 2.02 20.12
N GLY A 7 -3.70 1.59 20.60
CA GLY A 7 -4.96 1.81 19.89
C GLY A 7 -5.30 3.29 19.71
N THR A 8 -5.05 4.10 20.74
CA THR A 8 -5.31 5.55 20.70
C THR A 8 -4.36 6.25 19.71
N LEU A 9 -3.09 5.87 19.68
CA LEU A 9 -2.12 6.39 18.73
C LEU A 9 -2.46 5.98 17.30
N ALA A 10 -2.83 4.71 17.08
CA ALA A 10 -3.24 4.20 15.78
C ALA A 10 -4.50 4.92 15.26
N ALA A 11 -5.50 5.12 16.12
CA ALA A 11 -6.72 5.85 15.78
C ALA A 11 -6.44 7.31 15.44
N LYS A 12 -5.52 7.96 16.17
CA LYS A 12 -5.08 9.32 15.87
C LYS A 12 -4.41 9.38 14.49
N GLU A 13 -3.41 8.56 14.24
CA GLU A 13 -2.67 8.55 12.96
C GLU A 13 -3.61 8.27 11.79
N PHE A 14 -4.49 7.26 11.92
CA PHE A 14 -5.49 6.95 10.91
C PHE A 14 -6.42 8.13 10.63
N ARG A 15 -6.93 8.79 11.67
CA ARG A 15 -7.82 9.95 11.53
C ARG A 15 -7.11 11.14 10.89
N ASP A 16 -5.86 11.38 11.25
CA ASP A 16 -5.05 12.46 10.67
C ASP A 16 -4.84 12.22 9.17
N ARG A 17 -4.54 10.98 8.76
CA ARG A 17 -4.38 10.59 7.36
C ARG A 17 -5.70 10.68 6.58
N LEU A 18 -6.81 10.28 7.19
CA LEU A 18 -8.14 10.37 6.57
C LEU A 18 -8.57 11.83 6.37
N ARG A 19 -8.27 12.71 7.33
CA ARG A 19 -8.59 14.14 7.25
C ARG A 19 -7.73 14.88 6.23
N ASN A 20 -6.48 14.47 6.04
CA ASN A 20 -5.56 15.12 5.12
C ASN A 20 -5.81 14.80 3.64
N ARG A 21 -6.97 14.19 3.29
CA ARG A 21 -7.35 13.76 1.93
C ARG A 21 -6.35 12.84 1.23
N TRP A 22 -5.23 12.49 1.85
CA TRP A 22 -4.20 11.65 1.27
C TRP A 22 -4.74 10.23 1.04
N VAL A 23 -5.49 9.68 2.01
CA VAL A 23 -6.18 8.40 1.87
C VAL A 23 -7.19 8.44 0.72
N LEU A 24 -7.92 9.54 0.58
CA LEU A 24 -8.85 9.73 -0.54
C LEU A 24 -8.13 9.81 -1.88
N ALA A 25 -6.98 10.50 -1.94
CA ALA A 25 -6.18 10.59 -3.16
C ALA A 25 -5.66 9.20 -3.58
N VAL A 26 -5.12 8.42 -2.64
CA VAL A 26 -4.67 7.05 -2.91
C VAL A 26 -5.83 6.15 -3.31
N ALA A 27 -6.97 6.22 -2.61
CA ALA A 27 -8.15 5.44 -2.95
C ALA A 27 -8.67 5.79 -4.34
N LEU A 28 -8.68 7.08 -4.71
CA LEU A 28 -9.08 7.56 -6.03
C LEU A 28 -8.12 7.09 -7.10
N VAL A 29 -6.80 7.19 -6.88
CA VAL A 29 -5.80 6.65 -7.81
C VAL A 29 -6.02 5.15 -8.01
N PHE A 30 -6.16 4.37 -6.93
CA PHE A 30 -6.46 2.95 -7.08
C PHE A 30 -7.77 2.70 -7.83
N ALA A 31 -8.86 3.42 -7.50
CA ALA A 31 -10.15 3.25 -8.15
C ALA A 31 -10.09 3.57 -9.64
N VAL A 32 -9.48 4.70 -10.02
CA VAL A 32 -9.37 5.13 -11.41
C VAL A 32 -8.52 4.14 -12.20
N PHE A 33 -7.32 3.80 -11.71
CA PHE A 33 -6.45 2.89 -12.42
C PHE A 33 -7.01 1.47 -12.48
N SER A 34 -7.64 0.98 -11.40
CA SER A 34 -8.25 -0.35 -11.38
C SER A 34 -9.41 -0.46 -12.38
N ILE A 35 -10.29 0.54 -12.44
CA ILE A 35 -11.41 0.58 -13.40
C ILE A 35 -10.88 0.70 -14.82
N VAL A 36 -9.95 1.62 -15.07
CA VAL A 36 -9.34 1.81 -16.40
C VAL A 36 -8.70 0.51 -16.87
N ILE A 37 -7.93 -0.16 -16.03
CA ILE A 37 -7.26 -1.42 -16.40
C ILE A 37 -8.28 -2.55 -16.55
N ALA A 38 -9.31 -2.63 -15.71
CA ALA A 38 -10.35 -3.65 -15.83
C ALA A 38 -11.14 -3.52 -17.15
N TYR A 39 -11.42 -2.30 -17.61
CA TYR A 39 -12.16 -2.06 -18.86
C TYR A 39 -11.29 -2.04 -20.11
N ALA A 40 -10.13 -1.36 -20.03
CA ALA A 40 -9.27 -1.07 -21.16
C ALA A 40 -8.05 -2.00 -21.26
N GLY A 41 -7.82 -2.89 -20.29
CA GLY A 41 -6.69 -3.84 -20.33
C GLY A 41 -6.69 -4.72 -21.57
N GLY A 42 -7.88 -5.04 -22.12
CA GLY A 42 -8.04 -5.81 -23.36
C GLY A 42 -7.98 -4.98 -24.66
N ALA A 43 -7.88 -3.65 -24.58
CA ALA A 43 -8.03 -2.77 -25.74
C ALA A 43 -6.94 -3.01 -26.80
N GLN A 44 -5.74 -3.41 -26.39
CA GLN A 44 -4.64 -3.76 -27.30
C GLN A 44 -4.95 -4.96 -28.20
N GLN A 45 -5.92 -5.79 -27.82
CA GLN A 45 -6.37 -6.97 -28.57
C GLN A 45 -7.73 -6.74 -29.25
N GLY A 46 -8.12 -5.48 -29.45
CA GLY A 46 -9.29 -5.09 -30.24
C GLY A 46 -10.65 -5.28 -29.55
N THR A 47 -10.67 -5.52 -28.24
CA THR A 47 -11.92 -5.67 -27.47
C THR A 47 -11.88 -4.81 -26.22
N VAL A 48 -12.99 -4.15 -25.90
CA VAL A 48 -13.13 -3.33 -24.69
C VAL A 48 -14.18 -3.97 -23.80
N GLY A 49 -13.92 -4.08 -22.49
CA GLY A 49 -14.83 -4.67 -21.51
C GLY A 49 -14.25 -5.85 -20.73
N LEU A 50 -15.05 -6.35 -19.78
CA LEU A 50 -14.72 -7.46 -18.90
C LEU A 50 -14.72 -8.79 -19.69
N ARG A 51 -13.53 -9.26 -20.09
CA ARG A 51 -13.37 -10.50 -20.86
C ARG A 51 -13.56 -11.75 -20.00
N SER A 52 -12.66 -11.92 -19.05
CA SER A 52 -12.61 -13.06 -18.15
C SER A 52 -12.09 -12.63 -16.78
N LEU A 53 -12.45 -13.40 -15.77
CA LEU A 53 -11.96 -13.19 -14.42
C LEU A 53 -10.43 -13.23 -14.37
N GLU A 54 -9.82 -14.23 -15.01
CA GLU A 54 -8.37 -14.42 -15.02
C GLU A 54 -7.66 -13.23 -15.67
N PHE A 55 -8.11 -12.79 -16.85
CA PHE A 55 -7.49 -11.67 -17.55
C PHE A 55 -7.59 -10.36 -16.74
N THR A 56 -8.74 -10.12 -16.10
CA THR A 56 -8.95 -8.94 -15.26
C THR A 56 -8.01 -8.98 -14.05
N ILE A 57 -7.93 -10.13 -13.36
CA ILE A 57 -7.02 -10.30 -12.23
C ILE A 57 -5.57 -10.13 -12.65
N THR A 58 -5.10 -10.76 -13.74
CA THR A 58 -3.73 -10.61 -14.24
C THR A 58 -3.38 -9.15 -14.56
N SER A 59 -4.33 -8.41 -15.14
CA SER A 59 -4.15 -6.99 -15.43
C SER A 59 -4.05 -6.16 -14.15
N LEU A 60 -4.88 -6.45 -13.15
CA LEU A 60 -4.83 -5.79 -11.83
C LEU A 60 -3.59 -6.19 -11.03
N VAL A 61 -3.06 -7.41 -11.19
CA VAL A 61 -1.81 -7.86 -10.59
C VAL A 61 -0.67 -6.95 -11.05
N SER A 62 -0.60 -6.66 -12.35
CA SER A 62 0.39 -5.73 -12.89
C SER A 62 0.28 -4.36 -12.21
N LEU A 63 -0.93 -3.78 -12.13
CA LEU A 63 -1.16 -2.52 -11.41
C LEU A 63 -0.66 -2.59 -9.95
N VAL A 64 -1.03 -3.65 -9.23
CA VAL A 64 -0.71 -3.83 -7.82
C VAL A 64 0.80 -3.98 -7.60
N ILE A 65 1.51 -4.75 -8.43
CA ILE A 65 2.96 -4.94 -8.34
C ILE A 65 3.72 -3.62 -8.47
N TYR A 66 3.32 -2.73 -9.37
CA TYR A 66 4.01 -1.45 -9.55
C TYR A 66 3.59 -0.40 -8.52
N LEU A 67 2.27 -0.27 -8.29
CA LEU A 67 1.69 0.86 -7.58
C LEU A 67 1.66 0.68 -6.06
N VAL A 68 1.34 -0.52 -5.56
CA VAL A 68 1.23 -0.78 -4.11
C VAL A 68 2.56 -0.56 -3.39
N PRO A 69 3.70 -1.11 -3.85
CA PRO A 69 4.99 -0.90 -3.21
C PRO A 69 5.37 0.58 -3.14
N LEU A 70 5.12 1.31 -4.24
CA LEU A 70 5.41 2.74 -4.32
C LEU A 70 4.65 3.52 -3.25
N ILE A 71 3.33 3.30 -3.16
CA ILE A 71 2.47 4.01 -2.22
C ILE A 71 2.79 3.62 -0.77
N ALA A 72 3.04 2.35 -0.50
CA ALA A 72 3.42 1.86 0.82
C ALA A 72 4.76 2.47 1.29
N LEU A 73 5.75 2.55 0.40
CA LEU A 73 7.04 3.18 0.66
C LEU A 73 6.90 4.69 0.88
N LEU A 74 6.14 5.38 0.04
CA LEU A 74 5.85 6.81 0.17
C LEU A 74 5.06 7.15 1.45
N LEU A 75 4.23 6.23 1.93
CA LEU A 75 3.48 6.41 3.17
C LEU A 75 4.34 6.20 4.41
N GLY A 76 5.22 5.20 4.39
CA GLY A 76 5.98 4.79 5.56
C GLY A 76 7.34 5.47 5.73
N PHE A 77 7.96 6.01 4.67
CA PHE A 77 9.32 6.56 4.78
C PHE A 77 9.42 7.75 5.75
N ASP A 78 8.37 8.56 5.87
CA ASP A 78 8.36 9.73 6.74
C ASP A 78 7.77 9.48 8.13
N ALA A 79 7.41 8.23 8.44
CA ALA A 79 6.71 7.87 9.66
C ALA A 79 7.49 8.16 10.95
N ILE A 80 8.80 7.98 10.99
CA ILE A 80 9.60 8.23 12.20
C ILE A 80 10.56 9.39 11.98
N VAL A 81 11.23 9.41 10.84
CA VAL A 81 12.18 10.48 10.49
C VAL A 81 11.49 11.84 10.38
N GLY A 82 10.24 11.90 9.91
CA GLY A 82 9.49 13.14 9.76
C GLY A 82 9.19 13.81 11.10
N GLU A 83 8.78 13.03 12.10
CA GLU A 83 8.56 13.51 13.46
C GLU A 83 9.86 13.80 14.21
N ARG A 84 10.96 13.13 13.85
CA ARG A 84 12.30 13.44 14.38
C ARG A 84 12.74 14.82 13.94
N GLU A 85 12.66 15.11 12.65
CA GLU A 85 13.05 16.42 12.10
C GLU A 85 12.17 17.57 12.61
N ARG A 86 10.89 17.29 12.89
CA ARG A 86 9.96 18.28 13.46
C ARG A 86 10.15 18.51 14.97
N GLY A 87 11.04 17.76 15.63
CA GLY A 87 11.22 17.79 17.09
C GLY A 87 10.03 17.24 17.89
N SER A 88 9.00 16.70 17.23
CA SER A 88 7.81 16.18 17.91
C SER A 88 8.03 14.81 18.54
N LEU A 89 9.06 14.06 18.12
CA LEU A 89 9.40 12.78 18.75
C LEU A 89 9.78 12.94 20.22
N ASP A 90 10.56 13.97 20.55
CA ASP A 90 11.04 14.19 21.92
C ASP A 90 9.86 14.55 22.85
N LEU A 91 8.89 15.32 22.34
CA LEU A 91 7.65 15.61 23.06
C LEU A 91 6.80 14.34 23.29
N LEU A 92 6.70 13.45 22.30
CA LEU A 92 5.96 12.19 22.45
C LEU A 92 6.61 11.24 23.44
N LEU A 93 7.95 11.23 23.52
CA LEU A 93 8.71 10.41 24.46
C LEU A 93 8.76 10.99 25.87
N ALA A 94 8.39 12.27 26.06
CA ALA A 94 8.18 12.85 27.37
C ALA A 94 6.89 12.33 28.04
N TYR A 95 5.92 11.85 27.24
CA TYR A 95 4.79 11.10 27.76
C TYR A 95 5.21 9.67 28.12
N PRO A 96 4.51 9.00 29.07
CA PRO A 96 4.82 7.64 29.50
C PRO A 96 4.39 6.60 28.44
N ILE A 97 4.99 6.68 27.25
CA ILE A 97 4.77 5.82 26.09
C ILE A 97 6.11 5.20 25.70
N SER A 98 6.15 3.87 25.57
CA SER A 98 7.36 3.18 25.13
C SER A 98 7.59 3.34 23.62
N ARG A 99 8.86 3.23 23.19
CA ARG A 99 9.23 3.30 21.76
C ARG A 99 8.52 2.23 20.92
N GLY A 100 8.28 1.05 21.49
CA GLY A 100 7.57 -0.04 20.82
C GLY A 100 6.08 0.24 20.64
N GLU A 101 5.42 0.84 21.63
CA GLU A 101 4.01 1.26 21.51
C GLU A 101 3.84 2.37 20.47
N LEU A 102 4.80 3.30 20.40
CA LEU A 102 4.80 4.36 19.40
C LEU A 102 4.94 3.79 17.98
N LEU A 103 5.89 2.87 17.77
CA LEU A 103 6.12 2.25 16.47
C LEU A 103 4.92 1.41 16.02
N LEU A 104 4.37 0.58 16.92
CA LEU A 104 3.21 -0.25 16.61
C LEU A 104 1.96 0.59 16.33
N GLY A 105 1.70 1.63 17.15
CA GLY A 105 0.55 2.50 16.93
C GLY A 105 0.65 3.22 15.58
N LYS A 106 1.85 3.69 15.22
CA LYS A 106 2.05 4.35 13.93
C LYS A 106 1.94 3.39 12.76
N TYR A 107 2.57 2.22 12.84
CA TYR A 107 2.45 1.18 11.82
C TYR A 107 0.98 0.78 11.60
N LEU A 108 0.22 0.52 12.65
CA LEU A 108 -1.19 0.15 12.54
C LEU A 108 -2.05 1.27 11.94
N GLY A 109 -1.81 2.52 12.33
CA GLY A 109 -2.50 3.67 11.74
C GLY A 109 -2.27 3.80 10.23
N LEU A 110 -1.01 3.67 9.79
CA LEU A 110 -0.63 3.68 8.38
C LEU A 110 -1.15 2.45 7.62
N ALA A 111 -1.08 1.27 8.23
CA ALA A 111 -1.57 0.01 7.68
C ALA A 111 -3.08 0.06 7.44
N MET A 112 -3.87 0.55 8.39
CA MET A 112 -5.31 0.75 8.23
C MET A 112 -5.63 1.76 7.12
N ALA A 113 -4.86 2.86 7.05
CA ALA A 113 -5.05 3.87 6.02
C ALA A 113 -4.77 3.32 4.60
N LEU A 114 -3.67 2.57 4.44
CA LEU A 114 -3.30 1.92 3.19
C LEU A 114 -4.33 0.84 2.81
N ALA A 115 -4.69 -0.02 3.76
CA ALA A 115 -5.65 -1.10 3.53
C ALA A 115 -7.03 -0.56 3.13
N LEU A 116 -7.51 0.48 3.82
CA LEU A 116 -8.79 1.12 3.47
C LEU A 116 -8.75 1.70 2.06
N ALA A 117 -7.66 2.38 1.69
CA ALA A 117 -7.55 2.98 0.36
C ALA A 117 -7.49 1.92 -0.76
N MET A 118 -6.73 0.84 -0.55
CA MET A 118 -6.66 -0.29 -1.48
C MET A 118 -8.00 -1.00 -1.60
N LEU A 119 -8.66 -1.29 -0.47
CA LEU A 119 -9.98 -1.92 -0.46
C LEU A 119 -11.02 -1.03 -1.16
N ALA A 120 -11.03 0.27 -0.89
CA ALA A 120 -11.95 1.19 -1.54
C ALA A 120 -11.72 1.25 -3.07
N GLY A 121 -10.46 1.29 -3.51
CA GLY A 121 -10.14 1.35 -4.93
C GLY A 121 -10.33 0.03 -5.69
N LEU A 122 -10.19 -1.11 -5.02
CA LEU A 122 -10.43 -2.44 -5.59
C LEU A 122 -11.88 -2.90 -5.45
N ALA A 123 -12.67 -2.33 -4.52
CA ALA A 123 -14.06 -2.70 -4.31
C ALA A 123 -14.92 -2.45 -5.56
N ALA A 124 -14.69 -1.34 -6.27
CA ALA A 124 -15.43 -1.01 -7.50
C ALA A 124 -15.34 -2.14 -8.54
N VAL A 125 -14.13 -2.65 -8.79
CA VAL A 125 -13.92 -3.76 -9.72
C VAL A 125 -14.48 -5.08 -9.18
N GLY A 126 -14.41 -5.30 -7.86
CA GLY A 126 -15.02 -6.46 -7.21
C GLY A 126 -16.53 -6.52 -7.41
N VAL A 127 -17.22 -5.39 -7.26
CA VAL A 127 -18.67 -5.28 -7.53
C VAL A 127 -18.96 -5.61 -9.00
N MET A 128 -18.19 -5.04 -9.93
CA MET A 128 -18.36 -5.30 -11.36
C MET A 128 -18.16 -6.79 -11.72
N LEU A 129 -17.16 -7.44 -11.11
CA LEU A 129 -16.90 -8.87 -11.31
C LEU A 129 -18.04 -9.75 -10.81
N VAL A 130 -18.60 -9.45 -9.62
CA VAL A 130 -19.73 -10.21 -9.07
C VAL A 130 -20.98 -10.07 -9.94
N TRP A 131 -21.25 -8.88 -10.45
CA TRP A 131 -22.37 -8.63 -11.36
C TRP A 131 -22.27 -9.42 -12.67
N GLN A 132 -21.06 -9.58 -13.21
CA GLN A 132 -20.83 -10.23 -14.50
C GLN A 132 -20.67 -11.75 -14.40
N PHE A 133 -19.95 -12.25 -13.39
CA PHE A 133 -19.52 -13.65 -13.30
C PHE A 133 -20.09 -14.41 -12.09
N GLY A 134 -20.91 -13.76 -11.25
CA GLY A 134 -21.56 -14.37 -10.10
C GLY A 134 -20.64 -14.56 -8.88
N GLN A 135 -21.13 -15.28 -7.87
CA GLN A 135 -20.45 -15.45 -6.58
C GLN A 135 -19.13 -16.26 -6.61
N PRO A 136 -18.94 -17.29 -7.47
CA PRO A 136 -17.68 -18.05 -7.49
C PRO A 136 -16.45 -17.19 -7.82
N ALA A 137 -16.65 -16.12 -8.60
CA ALA A 137 -15.64 -15.13 -8.92
C ALA A 137 -15.08 -14.41 -7.69
N LEU A 138 -15.89 -14.26 -6.65
CA LEU A 138 -15.53 -13.53 -5.44
C LEU A 138 -14.41 -14.23 -4.66
N PHE A 139 -14.34 -15.56 -4.71
CA PHE A 139 -13.32 -16.31 -3.98
C PHE A 139 -11.91 -16.04 -4.53
N HIS A 140 -11.74 -16.16 -5.85
CA HIS A 140 -10.46 -15.86 -6.50
C HIS A 140 -10.09 -14.38 -6.39
N TYR A 141 -11.07 -13.48 -6.53
CA TYR A 141 -10.84 -12.05 -6.38
C TYR A 141 -10.47 -11.67 -4.93
N ALA A 142 -11.12 -12.25 -3.93
CA ALA A 142 -10.79 -12.03 -2.53
C ALA A 142 -9.37 -12.53 -2.20
N GLY A 143 -8.96 -13.68 -2.74
CA GLY A 143 -7.59 -14.17 -2.63
C GLY A 143 -6.56 -13.22 -3.23
N PHE A 144 -6.86 -12.64 -4.40
CA PHE A 144 -6.04 -11.59 -5.01
C PHE A 144 -5.96 -10.33 -4.14
N VAL A 145 -7.09 -9.80 -3.66
CA VAL A 145 -7.14 -8.61 -2.81
C VAL A 145 -6.37 -8.83 -1.50
N LEU A 146 -6.53 -9.99 -0.86
CA LEU A 146 -5.80 -10.33 0.35
C LEU A 146 -4.28 -10.39 0.10
N SER A 147 -3.86 -11.01 -1.00
CA SER A 147 -2.44 -11.08 -1.38
C SER A 147 -1.86 -9.69 -1.66
N ALA A 148 -2.62 -8.84 -2.36
CA ALA A 148 -2.25 -7.44 -2.61
C ALA A 148 -2.08 -6.65 -1.30
N LEU A 149 -3.02 -6.81 -0.35
CA LEU A 149 -2.94 -6.19 0.96
C LEU A 149 -1.70 -6.64 1.74
N LEU A 150 -1.43 -7.95 1.79
CA LEU A 150 -0.25 -8.49 2.46
C LEU A 150 1.04 -7.92 1.86
N MET A 151 1.12 -7.84 0.53
CA MET A 151 2.26 -7.21 -0.15
C MET A 151 2.41 -5.73 0.26
N GLY A 152 1.31 -4.97 0.29
CA GLY A 152 1.33 -3.58 0.76
C GLY A 152 1.83 -3.43 2.18
N LEU A 153 1.40 -4.31 3.09
CA LEU A 153 1.85 -4.33 4.48
C LEU A 153 3.34 -4.72 4.61
N SER A 154 3.83 -5.63 3.77
CA SER A 154 5.26 -5.98 3.70
C SER A 154 6.11 -4.79 3.28
N PHE A 155 5.73 -4.09 2.21
CA PHE A 155 6.45 -2.88 1.77
C PHE A 155 6.33 -1.73 2.78
N LEU A 156 5.19 -1.58 3.44
CA LEU A 156 5.02 -0.59 4.50
C LEU A 156 5.96 -0.89 5.69
N SER A 157 6.14 -2.17 6.02
CA SER A 157 7.08 -2.58 7.08
C SER A 157 8.52 -2.22 6.72
N LEU A 158 8.93 -2.44 5.47
CA LEU A 158 10.24 -2.00 4.97
C LEU A 158 10.39 -0.48 5.00
N ALA A 159 9.34 0.25 4.63
CA ALA A 159 9.31 1.71 4.65
C ALA A 159 9.53 2.26 6.06
N VAL A 160 8.82 1.69 7.05
CA VAL A 160 8.94 2.07 8.46
C VAL A 160 10.33 1.70 8.99
N LEU A 161 10.86 0.53 8.63
CA LEU A 161 12.23 0.14 8.98
C LEU A 161 13.25 1.15 8.48
N VAL A 162 13.16 1.55 7.21
CA VAL A 162 14.00 2.61 6.62
C VAL A 162 13.83 3.93 7.39
N SER A 163 12.60 4.30 7.75
CA SER A 163 12.32 5.53 8.50
C SER A 163 12.96 5.56 9.88
N VAL A 164 13.03 4.40 10.56
CA VAL A 164 13.68 4.28 11.88
C VAL A 164 15.20 4.42 11.78
N ILE A 165 15.81 3.79 10.77
CA ILE A 165 17.27 3.75 10.57
C ILE A 165 17.78 5.08 9.99
N ALA A 166 16.99 5.73 9.14
CA ALA A 166 17.36 6.99 8.53
C ALA A 166 17.59 8.09 9.58
N ARG A 167 18.64 8.89 9.34
CA ARG A 167 18.95 10.06 10.17
C ARG A 167 18.14 11.29 9.75
N ASP A 168 17.99 11.47 8.43
CA ASP A 168 17.35 12.62 7.81
C ASP A 168 16.34 12.16 6.75
N ARG A 169 15.31 12.97 6.50
CA ARG A 169 14.19 12.66 5.60
C ARG A 169 14.65 12.45 4.16
N THR A 170 15.67 13.18 3.72
CA THR A 170 16.27 13.01 2.38
C THR A 170 16.89 11.61 2.21
N ARG A 171 17.50 11.05 3.26
CA ARG A 171 18.06 9.70 3.21
C ARG A 171 16.96 8.65 3.22
N ALA A 172 15.90 8.88 4.00
CA ALA A 172 14.74 7.98 4.03
C ALA A 172 14.01 7.93 2.68
N SER A 173 13.78 9.08 2.04
CA SER A 173 13.13 9.13 0.73
C SER A 173 14.01 8.50 -0.36
N GLY A 174 15.32 8.76 -0.35
CA GLY A 174 16.26 8.13 -1.27
C GLY A 174 16.28 6.60 -1.11
N ALA A 175 16.33 6.10 0.12
CA ALA A 175 16.29 4.66 0.39
C ALA A 175 14.94 4.03 -0.01
N ALA A 176 13.82 4.74 0.19
CA ALA A 176 12.51 4.29 -0.29
C ALA A 176 12.46 4.15 -1.82
N ILE A 177 13.02 5.12 -2.56
CA ILE A 177 13.11 5.06 -4.03
C ILE A 177 14.00 3.88 -4.47
N VAL A 178 15.16 3.69 -3.83
CA VAL A 178 16.07 2.58 -4.14
C VAL A 178 15.39 1.23 -3.85
N LEU A 179 14.69 1.09 -2.73
CA LEU A 179 13.94 -0.14 -2.42
C LEU A 179 12.85 -0.40 -3.46
N TRP A 180 12.11 0.62 -3.86
CA TRP A 180 11.10 0.48 -4.91
C TRP A 180 11.76 0.00 -6.22
N PHE A 181 12.82 0.66 -6.66
CA PHE A 181 13.53 0.32 -7.89
C PHE A 181 14.09 -1.11 -7.84
N LEU A 182 14.69 -1.49 -6.71
CA LEU A 182 15.28 -2.81 -6.51
C LEU A 182 14.22 -3.91 -6.61
N PHE A 183 13.12 -3.78 -5.87
CA PHE A 183 12.12 -4.83 -5.79
C PHE A 183 11.15 -4.87 -6.98
N VAL A 184 10.87 -3.73 -7.59
CA VAL A 184 9.86 -3.65 -8.66
C VAL A 184 10.48 -3.74 -10.05
N LEU A 185 11.71 -3.24 -10.24
CA LEU A 185 12.36 -3.24 -11.56
C LEU A 185 13.52 -4.22 -11.63
N VAL A 186 14.47 -4.13 -10.69
CA VAL A 186 15.68 -4.96 -10.74
C VAL A 186 15.34 -6.43 -10.50
N PHE A 187 14.49 -6.73 -9.51
CA PHE A 187 14.08 -8.10 -9.23
C PHE A 187 13.40 -8.76 -10.44
N ASP A 188 12.43 -8.08 -11.06
CA ASP A 188 11.73 -8.57 -12.25
C ASP A 188 12.69 -8.79 -13.43
N LEU A 189 13.62 -7.86 -13.65
CA LEU A 189 14.61 -7.97 -14.73
C LEU A 189 15.59 -9.12 -14.51
N VAL A 190 16.07 -9.28 -13.27
CA VAL A 190 16.97 -10.39 -12.90
C VAL A 190 16.24 -11.72 -13.04
N LEU A 191 15.00 -11.82 -12.57
CA LEU A 191 14.20 -13.03 -12.69
C LEU A 191 13.97 -13.42 -14.14
N LEU A 192 13.63 -12.45 -15.00
CA LEU A 192 13.48 -12.67 -16.44
C LEU A 192 14.80 -13.10 -17.07
N GLY A 193 15.92 -12.47 -16.71
CA GLY A 193 17.24 -12.85 -17.20
C GLY A 193 17.64 -14.27 -16.82
N VAL A 194 17.34 -14.69 -15.58
CA VAL A 194 17.60 -16.07 -15.11
C VAL A 194 16.67 -17.08 -15.79
N LEU A 195 15.41 -16.72 -16.05
CA LEU A 195 14.44 -17.62 -16.68
C LEU A 195 14.75 -17.86 -18.17
N VAL A 196 15.36 -16.88 -18.83
CA VAL A 196 15.70 -16.95 -20.27
C VAL A 196 17.06 -17.61 -20.52
N ALA A 197 17.97 -17.59 -19.54
CA ALA A 197 19.29 -18.20 -19.61
C ALA A 197 19.24 -19.74 -19.46
#